data_AF-A0A9X4KE66-F1
#
_entry.id   AF-A0A9X4KE66-F1
#
_cell.length_a   1.000
_cell.length_b   1.000
_cell.length_c   1.000
_cell.angle_alpha   90.00
_cell.angle_beta   90.00
_cell.angle_gamma   90.00
#
_symmetry.space_group_name_H-M   'P 1'
#
loop_
_entity.id
_entity.type
_entity.pdbx_description
1 polymer ?
#
loop_
_entity_poly.entity_id
_entity_poly.type
_entity_poly.pdbx_seq_one_letter_code
_entity_poly.pdbx_strand_id
1 'polypeptide(L)'
;MAFVMFNTALMLLFRKQIITFFTDDPWIVDMAIVLLWLNLILQPGKMLNMALGQSIVAVGDSRYMMKISIPSQWLVSVGLTYVLGIQLGWGLYGVYAGMILDEYIRGAALYLRWRHHRKRGLFADSGDRGAGALAARAGGVQV
;
A
#
# COMPACT_ATOMS: atom_id res chain seq x y z
N MET A 1 7.67 8.40 4.70
CA MET A 1 7.13 8.90 3.41
C MET A 1 8.08 9.86 2.71
N ALA A 2 8.48 10.98 3.34
CA ALA A 2 9.35 11.98 2.70
C ALA A 2 10.68 11.42 2.15
N PHE A 3 11.34 10.52 2.88
CA PHE A 3 12.61 9.92 2.45
C PHE A 3 12.49 9.13 1.13
N VAL A 4 11.44 8.33 0.96
CA VAL A 4 11.27 7.52 -0.25
C VAL A 4 10.80 8.36 -1.43
N MET A 5 9.91 9.34 -1.19
CA MET A 5 9.55 10.32 -2.22
C MET A 5 10.78 11.09 -2.72
N PHE A 6 11.68 11.47 -1.81
CA PHE A 6 12.95 12.11 -2.15
C PHE A 6 13.86 11.18 -2.95
N ASN A 7 14.03 9.92 -2.53
CA ASN A 7 14.85 8.93 -3.24
C ASN A 7 14.33 8.67 -4.67
N THR A 8 13.02 8.58 -4.84
CA THR A 8 12.39 8.36 -6.15
C THR A 8 12.45 9.60 -7.04
N ALA A 9 12.33 10.79 -6.47
CA ALA A 9 12.58 12.03 -7.19
C ALA A 9 14.04 12.12 -7.68
N LEU A 10 14.99 11.65 -6.87
CA LEU A 10 16.40 11.56 -7.27
C LEU A 10 16.59 10.57 -8.43
N MET A 11 15.97 9.38 -8.38
CA MET A 11 16.01 8.42 -9.49
C MET A 11 15.40 8.98 -10.77
N LEU A 12 14.34 9.79 -10.67
CA LEU A 12 13.75 10.48 -11.82
C LEU A 12 14.68 11.52 -12.43
N LEU A 13 15.51 12.19 -11.62
CA LEU A 13 16.48 13.17 -12.12
C LEU A 13 17.54 12.49 -13.00
N PHE A 14 18.04 11.33 -12.56
CA PHE A 14 19.07 10.53 -13.26
C PHE A 14 18.48 9.42 -14.15
N ARG A 15 17.18 9.48 -14.45
CA ARG A 15 16.44 8.40 -15.13
C ARG A 15 17.09 7.90 -16.41
N LYS A 16 17.58 8.81 -17.27
CA LYS A 16 18.26 8.42 -18.52
C LYS A 16 19.56 7.70 -18.23
N GLN A 17 20.45 8.26 -17.40
CA GLN A 17 21.74 7.63 -17.09
C GLN A 17 21.58 6.25 -16.44
N ILE A 18 20.59 6.09 -15.55
CA ILE A 18 20.33 4.80 -14.90
C ILE A 18 19.85 3.78 -15.93
N ILE A 19 18.89 4.13 -16.78
CA ILE A 19 18.30 3.17 -17.72
C ILE A 19 19.27 2.81 -18.85
N THR A 20 20.01 3.78 -19.40
CA THR A 20 21.00 3.54 -20.47
C THR A 20 22.19 2.70 -19.96
N PHE A 21 22.40 2.60 -18.64
CA PHE A 21 23.36 1.67 -18.07
C PHE A 21 22.91 0.20 -18.16
N PHE A 22 21.61 -0.06 -18.12
CA PHE A 22 21.06 -1.42 -18.21
C PHE A 22 20.75 -1.87 -19.64
N THR A 23 20.40 -0.93 -20.53
CA THR A 23 20.04 -1.26 -21.91
C THR A 23 20.23 -0.07 -22.85
N ASP A 24 20.70 -0.35 -24.07
CA ASP A 24 20.86 0.65 -25.13
C ASP A 24 19.67 0.69 -26.11
N ASP A 25 18.70 -0.22 -25.98
CA ASP A 25 17.53 -0.28 -26.84
C ASP A 25 16.60 0.93 -26.59
N PRO A 26 16.37 1.81 -27.59
CA PRO A 26 15.56 3.01 -27.44
C PRO A 26 14.11 2.71 -27.01
N TRP A 27 13.54 1.60 -27.47
CA TRP A 27 12.17 1.22 -27.13
C TRP A 27 12.05 0.90 -25.64
N ILE A 28 13.00 0.15 -25.10
CA ILE A 28 13.00 -0.21 -23.68
C ILE A 28 13.28 1.02 -22.81
N VAL A 29 14.14 1.94 -23.26
CA VAL A 29 14.43 3.19 -22.55
C VAL A 29 13.18 4.03 -22.37
N ASP A 30 12.39 4.23 -23.43
CA ASP A 30 11.15 5.01 -23.37
C ASP A 30 10.11 4.36 -22.46
N MET A 31 9.93 3.04 -22.55
CA MET A 31 9.04 2.31 -21.63
C MET A 31 9.47 2.50 -20.18
N ALA A 32 10.76 2.34 -19.88
CA ALA A 32 11.30 2.44 -18.53
C ALA A 32 11.16 3.86 -17.93
N ILE A 33 11.28 4.91 -18.74
CA ILE A 33 11.04 6.29 -18.30
C ILE A 33 9.59 6.47 -17.86
N VAL A 34 8.62 5.97 -18.62
CA VAL A 34 7.20 6.08 -18.25
C VAL A 34 6.89 5.24 -17.00
N LEU A 35 7.49 4.05 -16.87
CA LEU A 35 7.35 3.22 -15.67
C LEU A 35 7.87 3.92 -14.42
N LEU A 36 8.99 4.65 -14.49
CA LEU A 36 9.51 5.43 -13.37
C LEU A 36 8.51 6.50 -12.92
N TRP A 37 7.84 7.18 -13.87
CA TRP A 37 6.77 8.13 -13.56
C TRP A 37 5.57 7.46 -12.90
N LEU A 38 5.12 6.31 -13.42
CA LEU A 38 4.04 5.53 -12.82
C LEU A 38 4.42 5.04 -11.41
N ASN A 39 5.68 4.66 -11.20
CA ASN A 39 6.19 4.22 -9.90
C ASN A 39 6.15 5.35 -8.87
N LEU A 40 6.46 6.60 -9.28
CA LEU A 40 6.34 7.78 -8.41
C LEU A 40 4.90 7.94 -7.87
N ILE A 41 3.89 7.69 -8.71
CA ILE A 41 2.48 7.77 -8.31
C ILE A 41 2.08 6.56 -7.44
N LEU A 42 2.61 5.38 -7.74
CA LEU A 42 2.32 4.15 -7.00
C LEU A 42 2.86 4.17 -5.55
N GLN A 43 4.05 4.73 -5.35
CA GLN A 43 4.74 4.73 -4.06
C GLN A 43 3.96 5.33 -2.90
N PRO A 44 3.39 6.55 -2.97
CA PRO A 44 2.62 7.11 -1.87
C PRO A 44 1.40 6.24 -1.52
N GLY A 45 0.72 5.67 -2.52
CA GLY A 45 -0.38 4.73 -2.30
C GLY A 45 0.06 3.49 -1.52
N LYS A 46 1.17 2.88 -1.94
CA LYS A 46 1.75 1.71 -1.27
C LYS A 46 2.19 2.00 0.16
N MET A 47 2.77 3.17 0.40
CA MET A 47 3.16 3.60 1.74
C MET A 47 1.96 3.80 2.67
N LEU A 48 0.88 4.39 2.18
CA LEU A 48 -0.36 4.55 2.93
C LEU A 48 -0.97 3.20 3.27
N ASN A 49 -1.00 2.27 2.31
CA ASN A 49 -1.50 0.92 2.52
C ASN A 49 -0.71 0.16 3.58
N MET A 50 0.62 0.21 3.51
CA MET A 50 1.46 -0.39 4.53
C MET A 50 1.22 0.23 5.90
N ALA A 51 1.19 1.56 6.00
CA ALA A 51 0.97 2.24 7.29
C ALA A 51 -0.41 1.90 7.91
N LEU A 52 -1.47 1.95 7.12
CA LEU A 52 -2.82 1.60 7.56
C LEU A 52 -2.94 0.12 7.90
N GLY A 53 -2.31 -0.74 7.10
CA GLY A 53 -2.26 -2.18 7.33
C GLY A 53 -1.60 -2.51 8.67
N GLN A 54 -0.39 -1.99 8.90
CA GLN A 54 0.30 -2.17 10.19
C GLN A 54 -0.51 -1.61 11.36
N SER A 55 -1.22 -0.49 11.17
CA SER A 55 -2.08 0.09 12.21
C SER A 55 -3.25 -0.82 12.58
N ILE A 56 -3.90 -1.47 11.61
CA ILE A 56 -5.02 -2.39 11.88
C ILE A 56 -4.52 -3.67 12.55
N VAL A 57 -3.37 -4.19 12.13
CA VAL A 57 -2.72 -5.33 12.78
C VAL A 57 -2.34 -5.02 14.22
N ALA A 58 -1.83 -3.81 14.49
CA ALA A 58 -1.46 -3.38 15.84
C ALA A 58 -2.64 -3.31 16.82
N VAL A 59 -3.87 -3.06 16.33
CA VAL A 59 -5.10 -3.04 17.14
C VAL A 59 -5.68 -4.45 17.36
N GLY A 60 -5.08 -5.49 16.77
CA GLY A 60 -5.50 -6.88 16.94
C GLY A 60 -6.54 -7.39 15.93
N ASP A 61 -6.97 -6.56 14.96
CA ASP A 61 -7.92 -6.96 13.90
C ASP A 61 -7.21 -7.40 12.60
N SER A 62 -6.16 -8.22 12.74
CA SER A 62 -5.34 -8.69 11.61
C SER A 62 -6.09 -9.65 10.69
N ARG A 63 -7.04 -10.43 11.24
CA ARG A 63 -7.85 -11.39 10.48
C ARG A 63 -8.78 -10.71 9.47
N TYR A 64 -9.30 -9.53 9.80
CA TYR A 64 -10.14 -8.76 8.89
C TYR A 64 -9.34 -8.16 7.73
N MET A 65 -8.15 -7.62 8.03
CA MET A 65 -7.23 -7.10 7.00
C MET A 65 -6.89 -8.18 5.97
N MET A 66 -6.61 -9.39 6.42
CA MET A 66 -6.25 -10.52 5.55
C MET A 66 -7.42 -10.94 4.65
N LYS A 67 -8.64 -11.01 5.20
CA LYS A 67 -9.85 -11.40 4.45
C LYS A 67 -10.22 -10.42 3.34
N ILE A 68 -9.90 -9.13 3.47
CA ILE A 68 -10.18 -8.13 2.43
C ILE A 68 -9.03 -8.01 1.45
N SER A 69 -7.78 -8.02 1.94
CA SER A 69 -6.61 -7.74 1.10
C SER A 69 -6.38 -8.84 0.07
N ILE A 70 -6.44 -10.12 0.46
CA ILE A 70 -6.15 -11.26 -0.42
C ILE A 70 -7.10 -11.34 -1.63
N PRO A 71 -8.43 -11.35 -1.46
CA PRO A 71 -9.33 -11.40 -2.60
C PRO A 71 -9.30 -10.11 -3.42
N SER A 72 -9.07 -8.94 -2.81
CA SER A 72 -8.90 -7.71 -3.58
C SER A 72 -7.68 -7.78 -4.50
N GLN A 73 -6.56 -8.33 -4.01
CA GLN A 73 -5.34 -8.47 -4.81
C GLN A 73 -5.55 -9.39 -6.00
N TRP A 74 -6.24 -10.50 -5.78
CA TRP A 74 -6.50 -11.45 -6.86
C TRP A 74 -7.51 -10.89 -7.86
N LEU A 75 -8.68 -10.43 -7.44
CA LEU A 75 -9.72 -9.96 -8.36
C LEU A 75 -9.35 -8.65 -9.06
N VAL A 76 -8.82 -7.68 -8.32
CA VAL A 76 -8.53 -6.36 -8.86
C VAL A 76 -7.19 -6.38 -9.58
N SER A 77 -6.10 -6.84 -8.97
CA SER A 77 -4.81 -6.82 -9.65
C SER A 77 -4.79 -7.77 -10.85
N VAL A 78 -5.29 -9.02 -10.73
CA VAL A 78 -5.27 -9.97 -11.87
C VAL A 78 -6.33 -9.61 -12.88
N GLY A 79 -7.56 -9.31 -12.45
CA GLY A 79 -8.66 -8.95 -13.36
C GLY A 79 -8.37 -7.68 -14.15
N LEU A 80 -7.93 -6.62 -13.47
CA LEU A 80 -7.66 -5.35 -14.16
C LEU A 80 -6.41 -5.43 -15.03
N THR A 81 -5.37 -6.14 -14.59
CA THR A 81 -4.18 -6.37 -15.43
C THR A 81 -4.50 -7.22 -16.65
N TYR A 82 -5.39 -8.21 -16.52
CA TYR A 82 -5.83 -9.03 -17.65
C TYR A 82 -6.61 -8.18 -18.67
N VAL A 83 -7.56 -7.37 -18.20
CA VAL A 83 -8.38 -6.51 -19.07
C VAL A 83 -7.53 -5.41 -19.73
N LEU A 84 -6.71 -4.69 -18.97
CA LEU A 84 -5.92 -3.59 -19.51
C LEU A 84 -4.68 -4.08 -20.29
N GLY A 85 -4.02 -5.13 -19.80
CA GLY A 85 -2.81 -5.66 -20.41
C GLY A 85 -3.07 -6.44 -21.69
N ILE A 86 -4.02 -7.38 -21.66
CA ILE A 86 -4.28 -8.32 -22.76
C ILE A 86 -5.38 -7.81 -23.68
N GLN A 87 -6.49 -7.32 -23.13
CA GLN A 87 -7.67 -6.94 -23.92
C GLN A 87 -7.52 -5.58 -24.61
N LEU A 88 -6.91 -4.60 -23.92
CA LEU A 88 -6.59 -3.30 -24.54
C LEU A 88 -5.23 -3.31 -25.27
N GLY A 89 -4.42 -4.36 -25.14
CA GLY A 89 -3.11 -4.46 -25.78
C GLY A 89 -2.06 -3.50 -25.21
N TRP A 90 -2.31 -2.90 -24.05
CA TRP A 90 -1.39 -1.93 -23.43
C TRP A 90 -0.17 -2.61 -22.79
N GLY A 91 -0.16 -3.94 -22.69
CA GLY A 91 0.96 -4.73 -22.18
C GLY A 91 1.41 -4.24 -20.81
N LEU A 92 2.66 -3.78 -20.73
CA LEU A 92 3.30 -3.35 -19.49
C LEU A 92 2.62 -2.13 -18.83
N TYR A 93 2.06 -1.22 -19.62
CA TYR A 93 1.29 -0.10 -19.10
C TYR A 93 0.01 -0.55 -18.38
N GLY A 94 -0.66 -1.57 -18.93
CA GLY A 94 -1.85 -2.15 -18.34
C GLY A 94 -1.58 -2.82 -16.99
N VAL A 95 -0.42 -3.47 -16.85
CA VAL A 95 0.03 -4.06 -15.58
C VAL A 95 0.21 -2.98 -14.51
N TYR A 96 0.93 -1.90 -14.84
CA TYR A 96 1.18 -0.82 -13.89
C TYR A 96 -0.09 -0.04 -13.55
N ALA A 97 -0.98 0.21 -14.52
CA ALA A 97 -2.28 0.81 -14.25
C ALA A 97 -3.14 -0.08 -13.32
N GLY A 98 -3.11 -1.40 -13.54
CA GLY A 98 -3.71 -2.40 -12.65
C GLY A 98 -3.18 -2.35 -11.23
N MET A 99 -1.85 -2.33 -11.07
CA MET A 99 -1.21 -2.22 -9.76
C MET A 99 -1.55 -0.90 -9.06
N ILE A 100 -1.52 0.22 -9.79
CA ILE A 100 -1.89 1.53 -9.24
C ILE A 100 -3.33 1.46 -8.73
N LEU A 101 -4.28 1.03 -9.55
CA LEU A 101 -5.68 1.01 -9.16
C LEU A 101 -5.93 0.06 -7.98
N ASP A 102 -5.33 -1.13 -7.96
CA ASP A 102 -5.40 -2.05 -6.82
C ASP A 102 -4.89 -1.40 -5.53
N GLU A 103 -3.76 -0.72 -5.59
CA GLU A 103 -3.17 -0.03 -4.44
C GLU A 103 -4.10 1.10 -3.93
N TYR A 104 -4.68 1.89 -4.82
CA TYR A 104 -5.63 2.95 -4.45
C TYR A 104 -6.94 2.39 -3.90
N ILE A 105 -7.49 1.33 -4.49
CA ILE A 105 -8.71 0.66 -4.02
C ILE A 105 -8.49 0.09 -2.62
N ARG A 106 -7.34 -0.56 -2.39
CA ARG A 106 -7.01 -1.12 -1.08
C ARG A 106 -6.79 -0.03 -0.04
N GLY A 107 -6.19 1.10 -0.42
CA GLY A 107 -6.06 2.27 0.44
C GLY A 107 -7.39 2.87 0.83
N ALA A 108 -8.31 2.99 -0.13
CA ALA A 108 -9.67 3.43 0.14
C ALA A 108 -10.42 2.45 1.05
N ALA A 109 -10.30 1.14 0.83
CA ALA A 109 -10.93 0.12 1.66
C ALA A 109 -10.43 0.14 3.11
N LEU A 110 -9.11 0.22 3.30
CA LEU A 110 -8.48 0.31 4.63
C LEU A 110 -8.84 1.63 5.32
N TYR A 111 -8.89 2.74 4.58
CA TYR A 111 -9.31 4.04 5.12
C TYR A 111 -10.79 4.05 5.55
N LEU A 112 -11.69 3.50 4.73
CA LEU A 112 -13.11 3.37 5.08
C LEU A 112 -13.29 2.50 6.33
N ARG A 113 -12.51 1.42 6.45
CA ARG A 113 -12.52 0.57 7.64
C ARG A 113 -12.00 1.31 8.86
N TRP A 114 -10.89 2.05 8.75
CA TRP A 114 -10.36 2.87 9.84
C TRP A 114 -11.39 3.89 10.32
N ARG A 115 -12.09 4.57 9.41
CA ARG A 115 -13.20 5.48 9.74
C ARG A 115 -14.33 4.77 10.48
N HIS A 116 -14.63 3.53 10.11
CA HIS A 116 -15.63 2.71 10.80
C HIS A 116 -15.19 2.28 12.21
N HIS A 117 -13.91 1.98 12.44
CA HIS A 117 -13.38 1.73 13.79
C HIS A 117 -13.39 3.00 14.67
N ARG A 118 -13.05 4.17 14.10
CA ARG A 118 -13.11 5.45 14.81
C ARG A 118 -14.52 5.78 15.29
N LYS A 119 -15.54 5.50 14.47
CA LYS A 119 -16.95 5.71 14.83
C LYS A 119 -17.47 4.77 15.93
N ARG A 120 -16.91 3.57 16.08
CA ARG A 120 -17.33 2.59 17.10
C ARG A 120 -16.65 2.79 18.47
N GLY A 121 -15.83 3.82 18.64
CA GLY A 121 -15.16 4.09 19.92
C GLY A 121 -14.15 3.02 20.36
N LEU A 122 -13.80 2.06 19.48
CA LEU A 122 -12.93 0.93 19.83
C LEU A 122 -11.56 1.37 20.34
N PHE A 123 -11.06 2.52 19.88
CA PHE A 123 -9.79 3.09 20.34
C PHE A 123 -9.86 3.61 21.79
N ALA A 124 -11.04 4.06 22.25
CA ALA A 124 -11.25 4.43 23.65
C ALA A 124 -11.38 3.18 24.53
N ASP A 125 -12.18 2.19 24.11
CA ASP A 125 -12.40 0.94 24.85
C ASP A 125 -11.13 0.07 24.95
N SER A 126 -10.25 0.11 23.94
CA SER A 126 -8.98 -0.62 23.96
C SER A 126 -7.93 0.03 24.88
N GLY A 127 -7.94 1.36 24.98
CA GLY A 127 -7.10 2.12 25.92
C GLY A 127 -7.50 1.83 27.37
N ASP A 128 -8.81 1.85 27.64
CA ASP A 128 -9.35 1.58 28.98
C ASP A 128 -9.12 0.13 29.42
N ARG A 129 -9.27 -0.86 28.52
CA ARG A 129 -8.97 -2.28 28.83
C ARG A 129 -7.49 -2.54 29.03
N GLY A 130 -6.62 -1.90 28.24
CA GLY A 130 -5.17 -2.00 28.40
C GLY A 130 -4.71 -1.40 29.73
N ALA A 131 -5.22 -0.22 30.08
CA ALA A 131 -4.96 0.43 31.36
C ALA A 131 -5.48 -0.40 32.54
N GLY A 132 -6.69 -0.95 32.43
CA GLY A 132 -7.27 -1.84 33.45
C GLY A 132 -6.46 -3.13 33.67
N ALA A 133 -5.97 -3.75 32.60
CA ALA A 133 -5.14 -4.95 32.69
C ALA A 133 -3.75 -4.68 33.30
N LEU A 134 -3.16 -3.52 32.99
CA LEU A 134 -1.90 -3.07 33.59
C LEU A 134 -2.07 -2.72 35.07
N ALA A 135 -3.16 -2.04 35.43
CA ALA A 135 -3.47 -1.72 36.82
C ALA A 135 -3.77 -2.98 37.66
N ALA A 136 -4.49 -3.96 37.11
CA ALA A 136 -4.73 -5.24 37.77
C ALA A 136 -3.44 -6.04 37.99
N ARG A 137 -2.50 -5.99 37.04
CA ARG A 137 -1.16 -6.58 37.20
C ARG A 137 -0.30 -5.85 38.23
N ALA A 138 -0.38 -4.52 38.28
CA ALA A 138 0.36 -3.72 39.26
C ALA A 138 -0.20 -3.90 40.69
N GLY A 139 -1.51 -4.06 40.85
CA GLY A 139 -2.15 -4.33 42.13
C GLY A 139 -1.94 -5.75 42.67
N GLY A 140 -1.60 -6.72 41.80
CA GLY A 140 -1.32 -8.11 42.19
C GLY A 140 0.11 -8.39 42.65
N VAL A 141 1.00 -7.39 42.68
CA VAL A 141 2.42 -7.54 43.06
C VAL A 141 2.71 -7.03 44.49
N GLN A 142 1.67 -6.72 45.28
CA GLN A 142 1.81 -6.48 46.72
C GLN A 142 1.22 -7.64 47.55
N VAL A 143 1.86 -8.81 47.52
CA VAL A 143 1.81 -9.82 48.60
C VAL A 143 3.15 -10.53 48.66
#